data_AF-D7LNG8-F1
#
_entry.id   AF-D7LNG8-F1
#
_cell.length_a   1.000
_cell.length_b   1.000
_cell.length_c   1.000
_cell.angle_alpha   90.00
_cell.angle_beta   90.00
_cell.angle_gamma   90.00
#
_symmetry.space_group_name_H-M   'P 1'
#
loop_
_entity.id
_entity.type
_entity.pdbx_description
1 polymer ?
#
loop_
_entity_poly.entity_id
_entity_poly.type
_entity_poly.pdbx_seq_one_letter_code
_entity_poly.pdbx_strand_id
1 'polypeptide(L)'
;MADVLRKLLDGGKLSDENCRLVLRGLGKQVDELHLSKNKAVDEWSSDEEEEVDEEYCRQVKESLGFDIDMNVRIPEWGIAPYELGDYEPPIDISLYGRLGVHCFNFEKGRNLLVMRIPKYNIELVQTRAYYITMEVEDLADNSSVHIFQTLVTRCFPRNNASLVVFTGICRLKPEIPGEGDADARLDEKAIYEFYKGSMPDFLSETKLDDKLRFYEVQEQDICENDWLRLYTEFALFCFWWFNEDGFKFSLPVEMKKIIVETRETDGEPCHKLKSGNAIFYINFRAKSRDYRSVVRRTTDGKTGHIILEINCWDDQPSPALTANATK
;
A
#
# COMPACT_ATOMS: atom_id res chain seq x y z
N MET A 1 12.43 -24.78 -15.34
CA MET A 1 12.08 -23.34 -15.23
C MET A 1 12.88 -22.49 -16.20
N ALA A 2 14.22 -22.66 -16.29
CA ALA A 2 15.07 -22.00 -17.29
C ALA A 2 14.60 -22.20 -18.74
N ASP A 3 14.18 -23.41 -19.12
CA ASP A 3 13.68 -23.69 -20.47
C ASP A 3 12.34 -23.02 -20.80
N VAL A 4 11.54 -22.72 -19.77
CA VAL A 4 10.26 -22.00 -19.93
C VAL A 4 10.52 -20.51 -20.10
N LEU A 5 11.43 -19.94 -19.32
CA LEU A 5 11.85 -18.55 -19.45
C LEU A 5 12.54 -18.28 -20.79
N ARG A 6 13.40 -19.20 -21.26
CA ARG A 6 14.05 -19.10 -22.56
C ARG A 6 13.03 -19.13 -23.71
N LYS A 7 12.03 -20.01 -23.66
CA LYS A 7 10.93 -20.02 -24.66
C LYS A 7 10.08 -18.74 -24.64
N LEU A 8 9.94 -18.08 -23.49
CA LEU A 8 9.18 -16.83 -23.37
C LEU A 8 9.98 -15.61 -23.87
N LEU A 9 11.30 -15.61 -23.65
CA LEU A 9 12.24 -14.63 -24.20
C LEU A 9 12.32 -14.74 -25.73
N ASP A 10 12.58 -15.95 -26.24
CA ASP A 10 12.68 -16.21 -27.69
C ASP A 10 11.35 -15.92 -28.42
N GLY A 11 10.22 -16.01 -27.70
CA GLY A 11 8.89 -15.70 -28.20
C GLY A 11 8.47 -14.23 -28.07
N GLY A 12 9.33 -13.34 -27.56
CA GLY A 12 9.05 -11.91 -27.34
C GLY A 12 7.94 -11.62 -26.32
N LYS A 13 7.50 -12.64 -25.58
CA LYS A 13 6.44 -12.53 -24.55
C LYS A 13 6.98 -12.10 -23.19
N LEU A 14 8.30 -12.08 -23.06
CA LEU A 14 9.02 -11.62 -21.88
C LEU A 14 10.22 -10.79 -22.37
N SER A 15 10.42 -9.60 -21.82
CA SER A 15 11.61 -8.80 -22.11
C SER A 15 12.79 -9.29 -21.27
N ASP A 16 14.02 -9.03 -21.73
CA ASP A 16 15.25 -9.35 -21.00
C ASP A 16 15.25 -8.76 -19.58
N GLU A 17 14.72 -7.55 -19.43
CA GLU A 17 14.62 -6.84 -18.15
C GLU A 17 13.63 -7.52 -17.20
N ASN A 18 12.46 -7.94 -17.70
CA ASN A 18 11.48 -8.68 -16.91
C ASN A 18 11.98 -10.09 -16.55
N CYS A 19 12.77 -10.73 -17.43
CA CYS A 19 13.40 -12.00 -17.10
C CYS A 19 14.44 -11.86 -15.98
N ARG A 20 15.21 -10.77 -15.96
CA ARG A 20 16.16 -10.47 -14.89
C ARG A 20 15.47 -10.24 -13.55
N LEU A 21 14.30 -9.59 -13.54
CA LEU A 21 13.50 -9.39 -12.34
C LEU A 21 12.95 -10.71 -11.77
N VAL A 22 12.48 -11.62 -12.63
CA VAL A 22 12.02 -12.96 -12.23
C VAL A 22 13.17 -13.80 -11.66
N LEU A 23 14.34 -13.76 -12.29
CA LEU A 23 15.52 -14.48 -11.81
C LEU A 23 16.05 -13.92 -10.48
N ARG A 24 16.00 -12.59 -10.27
CA ARG A 24 16.33 -11.96 -8.97
C ARG A 24 15.35 -12.37 -7.86
N GLY A 25 14.06 -12.47 -8.17
CA GLY A 25 13.05 -12.92 -7.22
C GLY A 25 13.25 -14.37 -6.78
N LEU A 26 13.69 -15.24 -7.69
CA LEU A 26 13.98 -16.65 -7.41
C LEU A 26 15.31 -16.84 -6.66
N GLY A 27 16.26 -15.91 -6.77
CA GLY A 27 17.53 -15.97 -6.05
C GLY A 27 17.37 -16.08 -4.53
N LYS A 28 16.25 -15.60 -3.97
CA LYS A 28 15.92 -15.71 -2.54
C LYS A 28 15.21 -17.02 -2.14
N GLN A 29 14.84 -17.88 -3.08
CA GLN A 29 14.29 -19.23 -2.80
C GLN A 29 15.33 -20.34 -2.94
N VAL A 30 16.56 -20.04 -3.37
CA VAL A 30 17.62 -21.05 -3.57
C VAL A 30 18.42 -21.31 -2.29
N ASP A 31 18.33 -20.45 -1.27
CA ASP A 31 19.05 -20.64 0.00
C ASP A 31 18.53 -21.83 0.84
N GLU A 32 17.38 -22.43 0.48
CA GLU A 32 16.85 -23.66 1.10
C GLU A 32 17.04 -24.95 0.27
N LEU A 33 17.70 -24.88 -0.89
CA LEU A 33 18.07 -26.07 -1.65
C LEU A 33 19.59 -26.12 -1.77
N HIS A 34 20.21 -27.01 -0.98
CA HIS A 34 21.60 -27.42 -1.12
C HIS A 34 21.87 -27.87 -2.56
N LEU A 35 22.28 -26.95 -3.42
CA LEU A 35 22.93 -27.23 -4.69
C LEU A 35 24.37 -26.73 -4.63
N SER A 36 25.26 -27.69 -4.81
CA SER A 36 26.72 -27.60 -4.76
C SER A 36 27.32 -26.32 -5.35
N LYS A 37 28.24 -25.74 -4.56
CA LYS A 37 29.28 -24.80 -4.99
C LYS A 37 29.79 -25.13 -6.39
N ASN A 38 29.57 -24.22 -7.34
CA ASN A 38 30.46 -24.07 -8.48
C ASN A 38 30.69 -22.58 -8.75
N LYS A 39 31.98 -22.26 -8.89
CA LYS A 39 32.58 -20.94 -9.02
C LYS A 39 32.05 -20.16 -10.20
N ALA A 40 31.88 -18.86 -9.96
CA ALA A 40 32.34 -17.71 -10.76
C ALA A 40 31.22 -16.67 -10.85
N VAL A 41 31.35 -15.59 -10.08
CA VAL A 41 31.40 -14.19 -10.54
C VAL A 41 31.93 -13.40 -9.34
N ASP A 42 33.25 -13.39 -9.18
CA ASP A 42 33.95 -12.31 -8.46
C ASP A 42 34.13 -11.19 -9.48
N GLU A 43 33.31 -10.14 -9.40
CA GLU A 43 33.56 -8.78 -9.88
C GLU A 43 32.29 -7.95 -9.57
N TRP A 44 32.43 -6.63 -9.46
CA TRP A 44 31.41 -5.66 -8.99
C TRP A 44 31.31 -5.45 -7.48
N SER A 45 32.45 -5.21 -6.83
CA SER A 45 32.52 -4.26 -5.71
C SER A 45 33.71 -3.36 -5.99
N SER A 46 33.44 -2.24 -6.64
CA SER A 46 34.31 -1.08 -6.54
C SER A 46 33.80 -0.26 -5.37
N ASP A 47 34.40 -0.49 -4.21
CA ASP A 47 34.17 0.28 -2.98
C ASP A 47 34.80 1.69 -3.12
N GLU A 48 34.42 2.44 -4.15
CA GLU A 48 34.63 3.89 -4.13
C GLU A 48 33.50 4.47 -3.28
N GLU A 49 33.82 4.86 -2.03
CA GLU A 49 32.88 5.60 -1.18
C GLU A 49 32.41 6.84 -1.94
N GLU A 50 31.13 6.84 -2.33
CA GLU A 50 30.55 7.98 -3.02
C GLU A 50 30.68 9.23 -2.13
N GLU A 51 31.35 10.27 -2.63
CA GLU A 51 31.43 11.55 -1.92
C GLU A 51 30.01 12.12 -1.75
N VAL A 52 29.53 12.09 -0.50
CA VAL A 52 28.16 12.46 -0.15
C VAL A 52 28.05 13.98 -0.04
N ASP A 53 27.06 14.55 -0.71
CA ASP A 53 26.74 15.98 -0.62
C ASP A 53 26.21 16.32 0.79
N GLU A 54 26.97 17.15 1.53
CA GLU A 54 26.64 17.56 2.90
C GLU A 54 25.29 18.29 2.96
N GLU A 55 24.95 19.06 1.92
CA GLU A 55 23.69 19.80 1.83
C GLU A 55 22.51 18.85 1.63
N TYR A 56 22.66 17.82 0.79
CA TYR A 56 21.68 16.74 0.67
C TYR A 56 21.46 16.04 2.02
N CYS A 57 22.54 15.64 2.71
CA CYS A 57 22.43 15.00 4.02
C CYS A 57 21.73 15.88 5.06
N ARG A 58 22.05 17.18 5.08
CA ARG A 58 21.42 18.16 5.96
C ARG A 58 19.93 18.26 5.69
N GLN A 59 19.53 18.41 4.43
CA GLN A 59 18.12 18.50 4.01
C GLN A 59 17.31 17.25 4.36
N VAL A 60 17.86 16.06 4.10
CA VAL A 60 17.22 14.78 4.47
C VAL A 60 17.01 14.71 5.99
N LYS A 61 18.02 15.06 6.79
CA LYS A 61 17.95 14.98 8.25
C LYS A 61 16.95 15.99 8.83
N GLU A 62 17.00 17.24 8.40
CA GLU A 62 16.15 18.31 8.94
C GLU A 62 14.68 18.15 8.54
N SER A 63 14.43 17.68 7.31
CA SER A 63 13.07 17.55 6.78
C SER A 63 12.46 16.16 6.98
N LEU A 64 13.25 15.17 7.39
CA LEU A 64 12.93 13.74 7.31
C LEU A 64 12.68 13.27 5.86
N GLY A 65 13.45 13.81 4.91
CA GLY A 65 13.38 13.44 3.50
C GLY A 65 12.26 14.09 2.69
N PHE A 66 11.46 14.99 3.27
CA PHE A 66 10.33 15.65 2.56
C PHE A 66 10.73 16.92 1.80
N ASP A 67 11.73 17.65 2.28
CA ASP A 67 12.16 18.93 1.71
C ASP A 67 13.60 18.78 1.23
N ILE A 68 13.75 18.38 -0.06
CA ILE A 68 15.04 18.19 -0.76
C ILE A 68 15.02 19.05 -2.02
N ASP A 69 16.05 19.86 -2.25
CA ASP A 69 16.24 20.69 -3.44
C ASP A 69 16.65 19.81 -4.64
N MET A 70 16.12 20.09 -5.83
CA MET A 70 16.47 19.34 -7.04
C MET A 70 17.93 19.51 -7.50
N ASN A 71 18.64 20.54 -7.00
CA ASN A 71 20.00 20.88 -7.43
C ASN A 71 21.10 20.22 -6.59
N VAL A 72 20.77 19.56 -5.48
CA VAL A 72 21.78 18.84 -4.68
C VAL A 72 22.20 17.57 -5.40
N ARG A 73 23.43 17.12 -5.15
CA ARG A 73 23.90 15.84 -5.69
C ARG A 73 23.29 14.70 -4.87
N ILE A 74 22.39 13.95 -5.50
CA ILE A 74 21.71 12.81 -4.88
C ILE A 74 22.61 11.57 -5.02
N PRO A 75 22.90 10.85 -3.92
CA PRO A 75 23.62 9.58 -3.96
C PRO A 75 22.87 8.52 -4.79
N GLU A 76 23.56 7.47 -5.26
CA GLU A 76 22.97 6.43 -6.11
C GLU A 76 21.68 5.81 -5.53
N TRP A 77 21.63 5.67 -4.20
CA TRP A 77 20.50 5.10 -3.44
C TRP A 77 19.76 6.13 -2.59
N GLY A 78 19.90 7.41 -2.93
CA GLY A 78 19.30 8.53 -2.21
C GLY A 78 17.80 8.70 -2.47
N ILE A 79 17.23 9.69 -1.77
CA ILE A 79 15.84 10.11 -1.90
C ILE A 79 15.76 11.12 -3.05
N ALA A 80 15.07 10.75 -4.14
CA ALA A 80 14.90 11.57 -5.32
C ALA A 80 13.67 12.48 -5.21
N PRO A 81 13.81 13.82 -5.33
CA PRO A 81 12.69 14.75 -5.29
C PRO A 81 11.96 14.87 -6.62
N TYR A 82 10.64 15.03 -6.56
CA TYR A 82 9.77 15.29 -7.72
C TYR A 82 8.81 16.44 -7.44
N GLU A 83 8.86 17.46 -8.28
CA GLU A 83 7.90 18.57 -8.28
C GLU A 83 6.80 18.30 -9.30
N LEU A 84 5.55 18.33 -8.85
CA LEU A 84 4.38 18.16 -9.68
C LEU A 84 3.76 19.51 -10.09
N GLY A 85 3.92 20.55 -9.27
CA GLY A 85 3.29 21.85 -9.55
C GLY A 85 1.77 21.69 -9.72
N ASP A 86 1.26 21.96 -10.93
CA ASP A 86 -0.16 21.81 -11.30
C ASP A 86 -0.47 20.50 -12.05
N TYR A 87 0.50 19.60 -12.24
CA TYR A 87 0.27 18.30 -12.87
C TYR A 87 -0.48 17.35 -11.92
N GLU A 88 -1.32 16.48 -12.50
CA GLU A 88 -1.96 15.41 -11.73
C GLU A 88 -0.90 14.43 -11.20
N PRO A 89 -0.98 14.05 -9.91
CA PRO A 89 -0.07 13.07 -9.35
C PRO A 89 -0.27 11.69 -10.00
N PRO A 90 0.78 10.85 -10.06
CA PRO A 90 0.61 9.44 -10.37
C PRO A 90 -0.44 8.78 -9.44
N ILE A 91 -1.09 7.74 -9.95
CA ILE A 91 -2.24 7.11 -9.25
C ILE A 91 -1.85 6.62 -7.86
N ASP A 92 -0.68 5.98 -7.76
CA ASP A 92 -0.17 5.41 -6.53
C ASP A 92 0.14 6.52 -5.51
N ILE A 93 0.78 7.62 -5.94
CA ILE A 93 1.01 8.81 -5.12
C ILE A 93 -0.31 9.41 -4.60
N SER A 94 -1.33 9.50 -5.46
CA SER A 94 -2.66 9.96 -5.04
C SER A 94 -3.31 9.05 -3.99
N LEU A 95 -3.21 7.73 -4.16
CA LEU A 95 -3.72 6.75 -3.19
C LEU A 95 -2.95 6.80 -1.87
N TYR A 96 -1.62 6.87 -1.92
CA TYR A 96 -0.76 6.91 -0.74
C TYR A 96 -0.93 8.22 0.05
N GLY A 97 -1.06 9.36 -0.63
CA GLY A 97 -1.37 10.64 0.02
C GLY A 97 -2.70 10.59 0.77
N ARG A 98 -3.75 10.09 0.12
CA ARG A 98 -5.08 9.88 0.75
C ARG A 98 -5.03 8.88 1.91
N LEU A 99 -4.19 7.83 1.83
CA LEU A 99 -4.00 6.90 2.94
C LEU A 99 -3.36 7.57 4.17
N GLY A 100 -2.38 8.44 3.97
CA GLY A 100 -1.78 9.20 5.06
C GLY A 100 -2.79 10.13 5.75
N VAL A 101 -3.58 10.85 4.95
CA VAL A 101 -4.65 11.72 5.48
C VAL A 101 -5.71 10.90 6.22
N HIS A 102 -6.11 9.75 5.68
CA HIS A 102 -7.00 8.81 6.37
C HIS A 102 -6.43 8.38 7.73
N CYS A 103 -5.15 8.02 7.78
CA CYS A 103 -4.48 7.65 9.04
C CYS A 103 -4.56 8.77 10.07
N PHE A 104 -4.25 10.00 9.68
CA PHE A 104 -4.31 11.16 10.56
C PHE A 104 -5.74 11.47 11.04
N ASN A 105 -6.71 11.49 10.13
CA ASN A 105 -8.11 11.71 10.45
C ASN A 105 -8.65 10.66 11.42
N PHE A 106 -8.31 9.39 11.17
CA PHE A 106 -8.72 8.27 12.02
C PHE A 106 -8.14 8.38 13.43
N GLU A 107 -6.85 8.71 13.57
CA GLU A 107 -6.18 8.79 14.87
C GLU A 107 -6.59 10.04 15.67
N LYS A 108 -6.67 11.20 15.01
CA LYS A 108 -6.92 12.50 15.66
C LYS A 108 -8.39 12.90 15.69
N GLY A 109 -9.29 12.14 15.07
CA GLY A 109 -10.70 12.48 14.94
C GLY A 109 -10.92 13.77 14.13
N ARG A 110 -10.12 13.97 13.07
CA ARG A 110 -10.19 15.14 12.18
C ARG A 110 -10.89 14.77 10.86
N ASN A 111 -11.14 15.78 10.04
CA ASN A 111 -11.73 15.62 8.71
C ASN A 111 -10.99 16.48 7.68
N LEU A 112 -9.70 16.19 7.52
CA LEU A 112 -8.85 16.80 6.50
C LEU A 112 -9.23 16.27 5.12
N LEU A 113 -9.37 17.17 4.15
CA LEU A 113 -9.60 16.86 2.75
C LEU A 113 -8.37 17.18 1.91
N VAL A 114 -8.04 16.31 0.96
CA VAL A 114 -6.90 16.52 0.05
C VAL A 114 -7.28 17.51 -1.05
N MET A 115 -6.52 18.59 -1.15
CA MET A 115 -6.70 19.59 -2.21
C MET A 115 -5.79 19.31 -3.40
N ARG A 116 -4.48 19.15 -3.15
CA ARG A 116 -3.49 18.80 -4.18
C ARG A 116 -2.21 18.22 -3.60
N ILE A 117 -1.41 17.60 -4.46
CA ILE A 117 -0.09 17.06 -4.14
C ILE A 117 0.95 17.83 -4.97
N PRO A 118 1.54 18.92 -4.45
CA PRO A 118 2.49 19.73 -5.21
C PRO A 118 3.84 19.03 -5.43
N LYS A 119 4.24 18.12 -4.54
CA LYS A 119 5.51 17.40 -4.63
C LYS A 119 5.52 16.10 -3.84
N TYR A 120 6.44 15.23 -4.21
CA TYR A 120 6.74 14.01 -3.48
C TYR A 120 8.19 13.60 -3.74
N ASN A 121 8.79 12.88 -2.82
CA ASN A 121 10.11 12.30 -3.03
C ASN A 121 10.02 10.78 -2.96
N ILE A 122 10.92 10.08 -3.66
CA ILE A 122 10.93 8.62 -3.74
C ILE A 122 12.30 8.09 -3.33
N GLU A 123 12.30 7.01 -2.55
CA GLU A 123 13.49 6.25 -2.22
C GLU A 123 13.30 4.80 -2.69
N LEU A 124 14.21 4.31 -3.54
CA LEU A 124 14.10 3.03 -4.25
C LEU A 124 15.15 2.02 -3.75
N VAL A 125 15.19 1.77 -2.45
CA VAL A 125 16.10 0.79 -1.83
C VAL A 125 15.46 -0.61 -1.80
N GLN A 126 15.53 -1.32 -0.67
CA GLN A 126 14.90 -2.62 -0.46
C GLN A 126 13.36 -2.54 -0.54
N THR A 127 12.75 -1.42 -0.13
CA THR A 127 11.32 -1.11 -0.29
C THR A 127 11.17 0.20 -1.04
N ARG A 128 9.97 0.49 -1.56
CA ARG A 128 9.68 1.81 -2.16
C ARG A 128 9.06 2.70 -1.11
N ALA A 129 9.79 3.72 -0.69
CA ALA A 129 9.29 4.74 0.24
C ALA A 129 8.95 6.03 -0.52
N TYR A 130 7.82 6.62 -0.16
CA TYR A 130 7.23 7.79 -0.80
C TYR A 130 7.00 8.86 0.25
N TYR A 131 7.70 9.98 0.12
CA TYR A 131 7.63 11.15 1.01
C TYR A 131 6.75 12.20 0.35
N ILE A 132 5.45 12.17 0.65
CA ILE A 132 4.43 12.94 -0.08
C ILE A 132 4.11 14.20 0.71
N THR A 133 4.18 15.36 0.04
CA THR A 133 3.73 16.65 0.60
C THR A 133 2.45 17.06 -0.11
N MET A 134 1.45 17.50 0.65
CA MET A 134 0.12 17.78 0.13
C MET A 134 -0.52 18.97 0.83
N GLU A 135 -1.34 19.70 0.09
CA GLU A 135 -2.22 20.73 0.64
C GLU A 135 -3.53 20.09 1.03
N VAL A 136 -3.96 20.35 2.26
CA VAL A 136 -5.20 19.84 2.82
C VAL A 136 -6.05 20.97 3.37
N GLU A 137 -7.36 20.83 3.23
CA GLU A 137 -8.33 21.72 3.85
C GLU A 137 -8.86 21.06 5.12
N ASP A 138 -8.89 21.80 6.22
CA ASP A 138 -9.53 21.33 7.45
C ASP A 138 -10.94 21.93 7.60
N LEU A 139 -11.95 21.08 7.43
CA LEU A 139 -13.35 21.49 7.58
C LEU A 139 -13.69 21.91 9.02
N ALA A 140 -12.91 21.50 10.02
CA ALA A 140 -13.09 21.91 11.41
C ALA A 140 -12.44 23.26 11.73
N ASP A 141 -11.58 23.80 10.86
CA ASP A 141 -10.82 25.04 11.08
C ASP A 141 -11.09 26.08 9.99
N ASN A 142 -12.37 26.44 9.82
CA ASN A 142 -12.84 27.48 8.89
C ASN A 142 -12.32 27.32 7.45
N SER A 143 -12.10 26.08 6.98
CA SER A 143 -11.59 25.82 5.63
C SER A 143 -10.19 26.40 5.38
N SER A 144 -9.34 26.46 6.42
CA SER A 144 -7.94 26.85 6.26
C SER A 144 -7.15 25.76 5.53
N VAL A 145 -6.23 26.20 4.66
CA VAL A 145 -5.33 25.32 3.92
C VAL A 145 -4.07 25.10 4.74
N HIS A 146 -3.74 23.83 4.99
CA HIS A 146 -2.56 23.39 5.71
C HIS A 146 -1.66 22.54 4.82
N ILE A 147 -0.38 22.46 5.18
CA ILE A 147 0.54 21.51 4.56
C ILE A 147 0.57 20.24 5.40
N PHE A 148 0.25 19.12 4.75
CA PHE A 148 0.33 17.79 5.32
C PHE A 148 1.46 16.99 4.67
N GLN A 149 2.12 16.16 5.46
CA GLN A 149 3.22 15.32 5.02
C GLN A 149 2.98 13.87 5.44
N THR A 150 3.14 12.94 4.50
CA THR A 150 3.06 11.50 4.78
C THR A 150 4.19 10.70 4.17
N LEU A 151 4.76 9.79 4.98
CA LEU A 151 5.70 8.77 4.52
C LEU A 151 4.93 7.48 4.33
N VAL A 152 4.87 6.98 3.10
CA VAL A 152 4.25 5.69 2.78
C VAL A 152 5.30 4.75 2.21
N THR A 153 5.41 3.56 2.79
CA THR A 153 6.26 2.49 2.28
C THR A 153 5.39 1.42 1.63
N ARG A 154 5.73 1.08 0.38
CA ARG A 154 5.21 -0.11 -0.28
C ARG A 154 6.16 -1.28 -0.02
N CYS A 155 5.66 -2.28 0.70
CA CYS A 155 6.41 -3.47 1.06
C CYS A 155 6.29 -4.55 -0.02
N PHE A 156 7.19 -5.53 0.00
CA PHE A 156 7.03 -6.73 -0.82
C PHE A 156 5.79 -7.53 -0.40
N PRO A 157 5.14 -8.22 -1.34
CA PRO A 157 4.12 -9.21 -1.02
C PRO A 157 4.60 -10.18 0.06
N ARG A 158 3.77 -10.39 1.07
CA ARG A 158 4.02 -11.33 2.18
C ARG A 158 2.71 -11.89 2.66
N ASN A 159 2.74 -13.01 3.39
CA ASN A 159 1.53 -13.57 3.99
C ASN A 159 0.38 -13.78 2.98
N ASN A 160 0.70 -14.15 1.74
CA ASN A 160 -0.23 -14.25 0.61
C ASN A 160 -0.98 -12.95 0.26
N ALA A 161 -0.61 -11.79 0.79
CA ALA A 161 -1.12 -10.50 0.36
C ALA A 161 -0.44 -10.05 -0.93
N SER A 162 -1.23 -9.66 -1.92
CA SER A 162 -0.77 -9.18 -3.22
C SER A 162 -0.21 -7.75 -3.15
N LEU A 163 -0.75 -6.92 -2.26
CA LEU A 163 -0.28 -5.56 -2.00
C LEU A 163 -0.17 -5.32 -0.49
N VAL A 164 0.96 -4.71 -0.08
CA VAL A 164 1.20 -4.29 1.30
C VAL A 164 1.71 -2.85 1.30
N VAL A 165 0.96 -1.96 1.95
CA VAL A 165 1.30 -0.53 2.07
C VAL A 165 1.23 -0.12 3.53
N PHE A 166 2.15 0.75 3.94
CA PHE A 166 2.34 1.15 5.34
C PHE A 166 2.62 2.64 5.43
N THR A 167 1.90 3.36 6.28
CA THR A 167 2.20 4.75 6.62
C THR A 167 3.14 4.78 7.83
N GLY A 168 4.22 5.54 7.76
CA GLY A 168 5.19 5.68 8.88
C GLY A 168 5.24 7.08 9.48
N ILE A 169 4.78 8.09 8.75
CA ILE A 169 4.70 9.49 9.22
C ILE A 169 3.40 10.06 8.64
N CYS A 170 2.60 10.76 9.44
CA CYS A 170 1.40 11.47 9.02
C CYS A 170 1.26 12.73 9.89
N ARG A 171 1.56 13.92 9.37
CA ARG A 171 1.64 15.15 10.19
C ARG A 171 1.20 16.41 9.44
N LEU A 172 0.73 17.41 10.17
CA LEU A 172 0.54 18.78 9.69
C LEU A 172 1.80 19.62 9.98
N LYS A 173 2.29 20.43 9.04
CA LYS A 173 3.34 21.42 9.36
C LYS A 173 2.73 22.53 10.25
N PRO A 174 3.47 23.08 11.23
CA PRO A 174 4.90 22.92 11.47
C PRO A 174 5.26 21.83 12.49
N GLU A 175 4.40 20.83 12.74
CA GLU A 175 4.68 19.78 13.73
C GLU A 175 6.03 19.10 13.41
N ILE A 176 7.03 19.36 14.26
CA ILE A 176 8.34 18.71 14.18
C ILE A 176 8.25 17.52 15.14
N PRO A 177 8.42 16.28 14.66
CA PRO A 177 8.47 15.10 15.51
C PRO A 177 9.54 15.31 16.59
N GLY A 178 9.18 15.06 17.84
CA GLY A 178 10.17 15.05 18.91
C GLY A 178 11.25 13.99 18.65
N GLU A 179 12.40 14.12 19.31
CA GLU A 179 13.41 13.06 19.42
C GLU A 179 12.76 11.82 20.07
N GLY A 180 12.11 10.98 19.27
CA GLY A 180 11.32 9.83 19.72
C GLY A 180 10.09 9.52 18.86
N ASP A 181 9.47 10.52 18.22
CA ASP A 181 8.24 10.36 17.41
C ASP A 181 8.52 10.01 15.93
N ALA A 182 9.78 10.07 15.50
CA ALA A 182 10.18 9.84 14.11
C ALA A 182 10.55 8.37 13.80
N ASP A 183 10.21 7.41 14.67
CA ASP A 183 10.46 5.99 14.38
C ASP A 183 9.41 5.43 13.42
N ALA A 184 9.59 5.74 12.13
CA ALA A 184 8.80 5.20 11.02
C ALA A 184 8.97 3.68 10.83
N ARG A 185 9.67 2.97 11.73
CA ARG A 185 9.80 1.51 11.66
C ARG A 185 8.57 0.85 12.25
N LEU A 186 8.03 -0.07 11.46
CA LEU A 186 6.94 -0.94 11.88
C LEU A 186 7.35 -1.83 13.06
N ASP A 187 6.59 -1.78 14.16
CA ASP A 187 6.67 -2.78 15.23
C ASP A 187 5.69 -3.93 14.99
N GLU A 188 6.13 -4.94 14.22
CA GLU A 188 5.33 -6.13 13.96
C GLU A 188 4.97 -6.92 15.23
N LYS A 189 5.74 -6.79 16.31
CA LYS A 189 5.46 -7.52 17.55
C LYS A 189 4.24 -6.96 18.26
N ALA A 190 3.99 -5.66 18.15
CA ALA A 190 2.85 -4.98 18.75
C ALA A 190 1.50 -5.37 18.14
N ILE A 191 1.48 -5.85 16.89
CA ILE A 191 0.24 -6.31 16.23
C ILE A 191 -0.28 -7.59 16.91
N TYR A 192 -1.58 -7.63 17.21
CA TYR A 192 -2.20 -8.83 17.80
C TYR A 192 -2.12 -10.05 16.87
N GLU A 193 -1.89 -11.22 17.46
CA GLU A 193 -1.75 -12.50 16.72
C GLU A 193 -2.93 -12.82 15.80
N PHE A 194 -4.14 -12.42 16.19
CA PHE A 194 -5.34 -12.59 15.36
C PHE A 194 -5.22 -11.93 13.97
N TYR A 195 -4.49 -10.81 13.87
CA TYR A 195 -4.30 -10.07 12.63
C TYR A 195 -2.96 -10.38 11.95
N LYS A 196 -2.22 -11.40 12.42
CA LYS A 196 -0.94 -11.84 11.85
C LYS A 196 -1.10 -13.02 10.91
N GLY A 197 -0.01 -13.36 10.22
CA GLY A 197 0.06 -14.51 9.32
C GLY A 197 -0.69 -14.31 8.01
N SER A 198 -0.95 -15.40 7.30
CA SER A 198 -1.56 -15.40 5.97
C SER A 198 -2.88 -14.63 5.92
N MET A 199 -3.12 -13.92 4.82
CA MET A 199 -4.40 -13.29 4.52
C MET A 199 -5.52 -14.34 4.54
N PRO A 200 -6.66 -14.06 5.19
CA PRO A 200 -7.76 -15.00 5.20
C PRO A 200 -8.41 -15.10 3.81
N ASP A 201 -8.99 -16.27 3.53
CA ASP A 201 -9.85 -16.44 2.36
C ASP A 201 -11.08 -15.55 2.46
N PHE A 202 -11.66 -15.24 1.30
CA PHE A 202 -12.95 -14.55 1.25
C PHE A 202 -14.04 -15.38 1.94
N LEU A 203 -14.98 -14.71 2.62
CA LEU A 203 -16.01 -15.37 3.43
C LEU A 203 -16.88 -16.33 2.62
N SER A 204 -17.17 -17.50 3.21
CA SER A 204 -18.27 -18.37 2.80
C SER A 204 -19.55 -17.97 3.53
N GLU A 205 -20.72 -18.21 2.93
CA GLU A 205 -22.02 -17.87 3.54
C GLU A 205 -22.20 -18.46 4.95
N THR A 206 -21.65 -19.64 5.20
CA THR A 206 -21.67 -20.32 6.52
C THR A 206 -20.91 -19.61 7.63
N LYS A 207 -19.97 -18.69 7.32
CA LYS A 207 -19.21 -17.95 8.33
C LYS A 207 -19.94 -16.70 8.86
N LEU A 208 -21.03 -16.27 8.21
CA LEU A 208 -21.77 -15.06 8.60
C LEU A 208 -22.69 -15.22 9.82
N ASP A 209 -22.90 -16.44 10.32
CA ASP A 209 -23.82 -16.68 11.45
C ASP A 209 -23.30 -16.10 12.78
N ASP A 210 -21.99 -15.82 12.88
CA ASP A 210 -21.36 -15.18 14.04
C ASP A 210 -21.49 -13.65 14.00
N LYS A 211 -22.69 -13.15 14.32
CA LYS A 211 -23.02 -11.72 14.35
C LYS A 211 -22.24 -10.91 15.39
N LEU A 212 -21.54 -11.56 16.32
CA LEU A 212 -20.70 -10.87 17.30
C LEU A 212 -19.34 -10.51 16.69
N ARG A 213 -18.82 -11.39 15.84
CA ARG A 213 -17.53 -11.22 15.14
C ARG A 213 -17.66 -10.37 13.87
N PHE A 214 -18.75 -10.58 13.12
CA PHE A 214 -18.96 -9.95 11.81
C PHE A 214 -20.00 -8.83 11.87
N TYR A 215 -19.71 -7.74 11.15
CA TYR A 215 -20.66 -6.67 10.90
C TYR A 215 -20.83 -6.44 9.40
N GLU A 216 -22.06 -6.55 8.91
CA GLU A 216 -22.41 -6.13 7.56
C GLU A 216 -22.69 -4.63 7.54
N VAL A 217 -21.84 -3.87 6.84
CA VAL A 217 -21.86 -2.41 6.83
C VAL A 217 -23.12 -1.91 6.12
N GLN A 218 -23.86 -1.03 6.79
CA GLN A 218 -25.09 -0.44 6.25
C GLN A 218 -24.78 0.75 5.33
N GLU A 219 -25.70 1.10 4.43
CA GLU A 219 -25.52 2.22 3.50
C GLU A 219 -25.23 3.55 4.21
N GLN A 220 -25.87 3.80 5.37
CA GLN A 220 -25.61 4.99 6.18
C GLN A 220 -24.14 5.05 6.65
N ASP A 221 -23.60 3.93 7.13
CA ASP A 221 -22.21 3.87 7.55
C ASP A 221 -21.24 4.04 6.36
N ILE A 222 -21.59 3.55 5.18
CA ILE A 222 -20.79 3.76 3.96
C ILE A 222 -20.72 5.25 3.63
N CYS A 223 -21.83 5.98 3.76
CA CYS A 223 -21.87 7.43 3.55
C CYS A 223 -21.06 8.20 4.59
N GLU A 224 -21.07 7.75 5.85
CA GLU A 224 -20.31 8.36 6.96
C GLU A 224 -18.81 8.03 6.95
N ASN A 225 -18.43 6.95 6.26
CA ASN A 225 -17.06 6.42 6.23
C ASN A 225 -16.54 6.36 4.79
N ASP A 226 -16.31 7.52 4.19
CA ASP A 226 -15.81 7.68 2.81
C ASP A 226 -14.50 6.92 2.55
N TRP A 227 -13.67 6.71 3.58
CA TRP A 227 -12.46 5.90 3.53
C TRP A 227 -12.71 4.42 3.17
N LEU A 228 -13.93 3.89 3.30
CA LEU A 228 -14.28 2.57 2.78
C LEU A 228 -14.15 2.51 1.26
N ARG A 229 -14.47 3.62 0.59
CA ARG A 229 -14.22 3.78 -0.84
C ARG A 229 -12.72 3.79 -1.13
N LEU A 230 -11.91 4.44 -0.30
CA LEU A 230 -10.45 4.42 -0.44
C LEU A 230 -9.91 2.98 -0.38
N TYR A 231 -10.38 2.14 0.55
CA TYR A 231 -9.95 0.73 0.62
C TYR A 231 -10.39 -0.07 -0.60
N THR A 232 -11.57 0.24 -1.14
CA THR A 232 -12.06 -0.36 -2.39
C THR A 232 -11.23 0.07 -3.60
N GLU A 233 -10.80 1.35 -3.67
CA GLU A 233 -9.89 1.84 -4.70
C GLU A 233 -8.50 1.17 -4.58
N PHE A 234 -7.99 0.99 -3.37
CA PHE A 234 -6.77 0.21 -3.13
C PHE A 234 -6.90 -1.26 -3.58
N ALA A 235 -8.07 -1.88 -3.37
CA ALA A 235 -8.36 -3.22 -3.87
C ALA A 235 -8.32 -3.29 -5.41
N LEU A 236 -8.97 -2.34 -6.08
CA LEU A 236 -8.91 -2.24 -7.54
C LEU A 236 -7.48 -1.99 -8.03
N PHE A 237 -6.73 -1.12 -7.34
CA PHE A 237 -5.33 -0.83 -7.64
C PHE A 237 -4.43 -2.06 -7.47
N CYS A 238 -4.67 -2.86 -6.42
CA CYS A 238 -3.99 -4.13 -6.22
C CYS A 238 -4.17 -5.08 -7.40
N PHE A 239 -5.37 -5.13 -7.99
CA PHE A 239 -5.66 -5.97 -9.16
C PHE A 239 -5.01 -5.44 -10.44
N TRP A 240 -5.07 -4.13 -10.67
CA TRP A 240 -4.57 -3.46 -11.87
C TRP A 240 -3.15 -2.89 -11.73
N TRP A 241 -2.37 -3.33 -10.73
CA TRP A 241 -1.08 -2.73 -10.40
C TRP A 241 -0.10 -2.61 -11.59
N PHE A 242 -0.15 -3.54 -12.55
CA PHE A 242 0.70 -3.52 -13.75
C PHE A 242 0.08 -2.74 -14.94
N ASN A 243 -1.12 -2.18 -14.78
CA ASN A 243 -1.87 -1.52 -15.85
C ASN A 243 -2.67 -0.33 -15.27
N GLU A 244 -1.99 0.80 -15.13
CA GLU A 244 -2.56 2.06 -14.65
C GLU A 244 -3.75 2.54 -15.48
N ASP A 245 -3.69 2.39 -16.81
CA ASP A 245 -4.80 2.74 -17.69
C ASP A 245 -6.03 1.87 -17.42
N GLY A 246 -5.80 0.58 -17.14
CA GLY A 246 -6.84 -0.36 -16.72
C GLY A 246 -7.50 0.04 -15.41
N PHE A 247 -6.71 0.52 -14.43
CA PHE A 247 -7.24 1.10 -13.19
C PHE A 247 -8.08 2.35 -13.48
N LYS A 248 -7.51 3.35 -14.17
CA LYS A 248 -8.19 4.63 -14.47
C LYS A 248 -9.49 4.41 -15.23
N PHE A 249 -9.48 3.52 -16.22
CA PHE A 249 -10.66 3.18 -17.01
C PHE A 249 -11.75 2.46 -16.21
N SER A 250 -11.37 1.77 -15.13
CA SER A 250 -12.29 1.01 -14.29
C SER A 250 -13.01 1.86 -13.24
N LEU A 251 -12.50 3.06 -12.93
CA LEU A 251 -13.15 3.99 -12.01
C LEU A 251 -14.45 4.61 -12.60
N PRO A 252 -15.41 5.03 -11.75
CA PRO A 252 -15.45 4.85 -10.29
C PRO A 252 -15.85 3.43 -9.87
N VAL A 253 -15.47 3.05 -8.65
CA VAL A 253 -15.92 1.79 -8.02
C VAL A 253 -17.33 1.94 -7.45
N GLU A 254 -18.12 0.87 -7.56
CA GLU A 254 -19.44 0.74 -6.95
C GLU A 254 -19.37 -0.33 -5.85
N MET A 255 -19.35 0.08 -4.57
CA MET A 255 -19.36 -0.85 -3.44
C MET A 255 -20.71 -1.57 -3.38
N LYS A 256 -20.69 -2.90 -3.24
CA LYS A 256 -21.91 -3.74 -3.20
C LYS A 256 -22.20 -4.24 -1.80
N LYS A 257 -21.21 -4.89 -1.18
CA LYS A 257 -21.35 -5.49 0.14
C LYS A 257 -20.02 -5.43 0.86
N ILE A 258 -20.01 -4.91 2.08
CA ILE A 258 -18.83 -4.87 2.94
C ILE A 258 -19.16 -5.59 4.23
N ILE A 259 -18.33 -6.54 4.61
CA ILE A 259 -18.38 -7.20 5.91
C ILE A 259 -17.08 -6.86 6.65
N VAL A 260 -17.21 -6.41 7.89
CA VAL A 260 -16.09 -6.09 8.78
C VAL A 260 -15.98 -7.19 9.81
N GLU A 261 -14.77 -7.68 10.00
CA GLU A 261 -14.40 -8.62 11.03
C GLU A 261 -13.41 -7.96 11.99
N THR A 262 -13.67 -8.12 13.28
CA THR A 262 -12.80 -7.66 14.35
C THR A 262 -12.70 -8.76 15.41
N ARG A 263 -11.61 -8.75 16.17
CA ARG A 263 -11.45 -9.61 17.34
C ARG A 263 -12.43 -9.24 18.46
N GLU A 264 -12.66 -7.95 18.65
CA GLU A 264 -13.54 -7.42 19.67
C GLU A 264 -15.00 -7.79 19.33
N THR A 265 -15.64 -8.53 20.24
CA THR A 265 -17.02 -9.03 20.06
C THR A 265 -18.04 -8.25 20.90
N ASP A 266 -17.56 -7.36 21.76
CA ASP A 266 -18.37 -6.54 22.64
C ASP A 266 -18.69 -5.17 22.02
N GLY A 267 -19.92 -4.70 22.16
CA GLY A 267 -20.37 -3.37 21.71
C GLY A 267 -21.29 -3.40 20.48
N GLU A 268 -21.70 -2.21 20.04
CA GLU A 268 -22.55 -2.07 18.86
C GLU A 268 -21.81 -2.52 17.59
N PRO A 269 -22.45 -3.28 16.68
CA PRO A 269 -21.77 -3.81 15.49
C PRO A 269 -21.07 -2.74 14.62
N CYS A 270 -21.66 -1.54 14.51
CA CYS A 270 -21.06 -0.43 13.74
C CYS A 270 -19.75 0.11 14.36
N HIS A 271 -19.51 -0.09 15.66
CA HIS A 271 -18.27 0.32 16.30
C HIS A 271 -17.04 -0.41 15.77
N LYS A 272 -17.21 -1.57 15.10
CA LYS A 272 -16.12 -2.28 14.43
C LYS A 272 -15.41 -1.45 13.36
N LEU A 273 -16.10 -0.47 12.75
CA LEU A 273 -15.50 0.45 11.79
C LEU A 273 -14.45 1.37 12.45
N LYS A 274 -14.63 1.65 13.74
CA LYS A 274 -13.74 2.49 14.57
C LYS A 274 -12.57 1.69 15.18
N SER A 275 -12.54 0.37 15.05
CA SER A 275 -11.45 -0.46 15.57
C SER A 275 -10.15 -0.20 14.82
N GLY A 276 -9.03 0.03 15.52
CA GLY A 276 -7.73 0.24 14.86
C GLY A 276 -7.34 -0.90 13.93
N ASN A 277 -7.54 -2.14 14.39
CA ASN A 277 -7.33 -3.36 13.62
C ASN A 277 -8.67 -3.94 13.15
N ALA A 278 -8.78 -4.29 11.86
CA ALA A 278 -9.98 -4.88 11.29
C ALA A 278 -9.67 -5.58 9.96
N ILE A 279 -10.52 -6.54 9.58
CA ILE A 279 -10.48 -7.20 8.28
C ILE A 279 -11.77 -6.87 7.53
N PHE A 280 -11.64 -6.40 6.30
CA PHE A 280 -12.73 -5.97 5.45
C PHE A 280 -12.87 -6.92 4.27
N TYR A 281 -14.06 -7.50 4.12
CA TYR A 281 -14.44 -8.31 2.98
C TYR A 281 -15.33 -7.48 2.07
N ILE A 282 -14.80 -7.09 0.93
CA ILE A 282 -15.41 -6.10 0.04
C ILE A 282 -15.82 -6.80 -1.25
N ASN A 283 -17.12 -6.79 -1.55
CA ASN A 283 -17.64 -7.02 -2.90
C ASN A 283 -17.89 -5.66 -3.54
N PHE A 284 -17.36 -5.46 -4.75
CA PHE A 284 -17.55 -4.22 -5.49
C PHE A 284 -17.57 -4.47 -6.99
N ARG A 285 -18.11 -3.50 -7.73
CA ARG A 285 -18.17 -3.52 -9.18
C ARG A 285 -17.35 -2.37 -9.76
N ALA A 286 -16.62 -2.63 -10.83
CA ALA A 286 -15.90 -1.61 -11.61
C ALA A 286 -15.96 -1.99 -13.09
N LYS A 287 -16.36 -1.04 -13.97
CA LYS A 287 -16.52 -1.27 -15.41
C LYS A 287 -17.31 -2.56 -15.78
N SER A 288 -18.42 -2.80 -15.08
CA SER A 288 -19.29 -3.98 -15.28
C SER A 288 -18.62 -5.33 -14.95
N ARG A 289 -17.53 -5.33 -14.19
CA ARG A 289 -16.93 -6.53 -13.61
C ARG A 289 -17.12 -6.52 -12.11
N ASP A 290 -17.46 -7.67 -11.57
CA ASP A 290 -17.58 -7.89 -10.14
C ASP A 290 -16.24 -8.37 -9.58
N TYR A 291 -15.85 -7.80 -8.45
CA TYR A 291 -14.61 -8.06 -7.75
C TYR A 291 -14.88 -8.41 -6.30
N ARG A 292 -14.02 -9.26 -5.76
CA ARG A 292 -13.95 -9.58 -4.34
C ARG A 292 -12.58 -9.22 -3.81
N SER A 293 -12.55 -8.64 -2.61
CA SER A 293 -11.30 -8.27 -1.95
C SER A 293 -11.33 -8.54 -0.47
N VAL A 294 -10.18 -8.92 0.06
CA VAL A 294 -9.90 -8.91 1.49
C VAL A 294 -8.86 -7.83 1.77
N VAL A 295 -9.20 -6.89 2.63
CA VAL A 295 -8.31 -5.84 3.11
C VAL A 295 -8.13 -6.03 4.61
N ARG A 296 -6.91 -6.27 5.07
CA ARG A 296 -6.58 -6.31 6.49
C ARG A 296 -5.90 -5.00 6.86
N ARG A 297 -6.53 -4.24 7.75
CA ARG A 297 -5.98 -3.03 8.37
C ARG A 297 -5.38 -3.39 9.71
N THR A 298 -4.14 -2.99 9.93
CA THR A 298 -3.49 -3.10 11.24
C THR A 298 -2.75 -1.82 11.63
N THR A 299 -2.56 -1.64 12.92
CA THR A 299 -1.69 -0.62 13.53
C THR A 299 -0.81 -1.28 14.59
N ASP A 300 0.41 -0.77 14.74
CA ASP A 300 1.34 -1.15 15.80
C ASP A 300 1.19 -0.27 17.06
N GLY A 301 0.21 0.65 17.06
CA GLY A 301 -0.06 1.57 18.16
C GLY A 301 0.79 2.84 18.15
N LYS A 302 1.70 3.00 17.18
CA LYS A 302 2.45 4.25 16.98
C LYS A 302 1.60 5.25 16.19
N THR A 303 1.82 6.53 16.48
CA THR A 303 1.19 7.65 15.77
C THR A 303 1.53 7.62 14.27
N GLY A 304 0.54 7.82 13.41
CA GLY A 304 0.75 7.84 11.96
C GLY A 304 0.99 6.46 11.32
N HIS A 305 0.83 5.37 12.08
CA HIS A 305 1.07 4.00 11.61
C HIS A 305 -0.23 3.24 11.30
N ILE A 306 -0.48 3.02 10.01
CA ILE A 306 -1.47 2.09 9.47
C ILE A 306 -0.80 1.22 8.40
N ILE A 307 -1.09 -0.08 8.45
CA ILE A 307 -0.72 -1.06 7.43
C ILE A 307 -2.00 -1.57 6.76
N LEU A 308 -1.99 -1.60 5.43
CA LEU A 308 -3.00 -2.31 4.64
C LEU A 308 -2.34 -3.48 3.91
N GLU A 309 -2.85 -4.68 4.16
CA GLU A 309 -2.55 -5.89 3.40
C GLU A 309 -3.79 -6.26 2.57
N ILE A 310 -3.61 -6.44 1.26
CA ILE A 310 -4.74 -6.49 0.32
C ILE A 310 -4.58 -7.67 -0.63
N ASN A 311 -5.68 -8.37 -0.83
CA ASN A 311 -5.89 -9.26 -1.95
C ASN A 311 -7.16 -8.86 -2.70
N CYS A 312 -7.13 -8.97 -4.03
CA CYS A 312 -8.27 -8.68 -4.88
C CYS A 312 -8.32 -9.68 -6.03
N TRP A 313 -9.51 -10.15 -6.35
CA TRP A 313 -9.80 -11.11 -7.42
C TRP A 313 -11.05 -10.67 -8.17
N ASP A 314 -11.15 -11.00 -9.45
CA ASP A 314 -12.40 -10.85 -10.19
C ASP A 314 -13.25 -12.12 -10.08
N ASP A 315 -14.58 -11.95 -10.19
CA ASP A 315 -15.53 -13.07 -10.18
C ASP A 315 -15.69 -13.75 -11.54
N GLN A 316 -14.70 -13.57 -12.44
CA GLN A 316 -14.70 -14.32 -13.69
C GLN A 316 -14.50 -15.81 -13.37
N PRO A 317 -15.38 -16.70 -13.87
CA PRO A 317 -15.13 -18.13 -13.76
C PRO A 317 -13.82 -18.43 -14.48
N SER A 318 -12.90 -19.09 -13.78
CA SER A 318 -11.65 -19.56 -14.38
C SER A 318 -12.01 -20.39 -15.64
N PRO A 319 -11.45 -20.09 -16.83
CA PRO A 319 -11.83 -20.76 -18.08
C PRO A 319 -11.53 -22.27 -18.10
N ALA A 320 -10.99 -22.84 -17.02
CA ALA A 320 -10.59 -24.24 -16.93
C ALA A 320 -11.71 -25.22 -16.52
N LEU A 321 -12.95 -24.80 -16.28
CA LEU A 321 -14.03 -25.71 -15.82
C LEU A 321 -15.24 -25.85 -16.74
N THR A 322 -15.27 -25.19 -17.90
CA THR A 322 -16.37 -25.33 -18.89
C THR A 322 -16.10 -26.34 -20.00
N ALA A 323 -14.99 -27.09 -19.97
CA ALA A 323 -14.66 -28.06 -21.01
C ALA A 323 -15.21 -29.49 -20.81
N ASN A 324 -15.80 -29.82 -19.64
CA ASN A 324 -16.33 -31.17 -19.37
C ASN A 324 -17.80 -31.13 -18.94
N ALA A 325 -18.66 -30.54 -19.78
CA ALA A 325 -20.10 -30.71 -19.65
C ALA A 325 -20.82 -30.59 -21.00
N THR A 326 -20.38 -31.36 -21.99
CA THR A 326 -21.27 -31.73 -23.11
C THR A 326 -20.97 -33.16 -23.51
N LYS A 327 -22.04 -33.97 -23.48
CA LYS A 327 -22.13 -35.38 -23.85
C LYS A 327 -21.65 -35.66 -25.27
#